data_AF-A0A370AHG1-F1
#
_entry.id   AF-A0A370AHG1-F1
#
_cell.length_a   1.000
_cell.length_b   1.000
_cell.length_c   1.000
_cell.angle_alpha   90.00
_cell.angle_beta   90.00
_cell.angle_gamma   90.00
#
_symmetry.space_group_name_H-M   'P 1'
#
loop_
_entity.id
_entity.type
_entity.pdbx_description
1 polymer ?
#
loop_
_entity_poly.entity_id
_entity_poly.type
_entity_poly.pdbx_seq_one_letter_code
_entity_poly.pdbx_strand_id
1 'polypeptide(L)' 'MSPSNTVILEGNLVRDPEARLTPKGTPVCKFAVASNRSYKAEGVRQEEVSYFDVEV' A
#
# COMPACT_ATOMS: atom_id res chain seq x y z
N MET A 1 -10.07 4.47 -26.91
CA MET A 1 -10.40 4.46 -25.47
C MET A 1 -9.11 4.14 -24.74
N SER A 2 -8.51 5.11 -24.05
CA SER A 2 -7.25 4.87 -23.32
C SER A 2 -7.56 4.04 -22.07
N PRO A 3 -6.78 2.99 -21.76
CA PRO A 3 -7.03 2.19 -20.56
C PRO A 3 -6.79 3.04 -19.32
N SER A 4 -7.76 3.03 -18.40
CA SER A 4 -7.62 3.65 -17.08
C SER A 4 -6.86 2.70 -16.15
N ASN A 5 -5.91 3.24 -15.37
CA ASN A 5 -5.24 2.51 -14.30
C ASN A 5 -5.63 3.13 -12.95
N THR A 6 -6.52 2.45 -12.24
CA THR A 6 -7.04 2.89 -10.94
C THR A 6 -6.75 1.83 -9.90
N VAL A 7 -6.13 2.22 -8.79
CA VAL A 7 -5.83 1.34 -7.65
C VAL A 7 -6.51 1.89 -6.41
N ILE A 8 -7.24 1.03 -5.69
CA ILE A 8 -7.81 1.32 -4.37
C ILE A 8 -7.10 0.40 -3.38
N LEU A 9 -6.47 0.97 -2.35
CA LEU A 9 -5.75 0.23 -1.32
C LEU A 9 -6.46 0.41 0.03
N GLU A 10 -6.69 -0.70 0.71
CA GLU A 10 -7.21 -0.76 2.08
C GLU A 10 -6.28 -1.62 2.93
N GLY A 11 -5.89 -1.12 4.10
CA GLY A 11 -4.95 -1.78 4.98
C GLY A 11 -4.40 -0.86 6.07
N ASN A 12 -3.37 -1.35 6.76
CA ASN A 12 -2.75 -0.66 7.89
C ASN A 12 -1.39 -0.10 7.51
N LEU A 13 -1.02 1.05 8.09
CA LEU A 13 0.35 1.58 7.97
C LEU A 13 1.33 0.63 8.67
N VAL A 14 2.40 0.26 7.99
CA VAL A 14 3.46 -0.61 8.54
C VAL A 14 4.44 0.19 9.39
N ARG A 15 4.58 1.48 9.07
CA ARG A 15 5.49 2.45 9.70
C ARG A 15 4.89 3.84 9.55
N ASP A 16 5.35 4.77 10.39
CA ASP A 16 4.95 6.17 10.27
C ASP A 16 5.33 6.73 8.89
N PRO A 17 4.49 7.60 8.30
CA PRO A 17 4.81 8.24 7.02
C PRO A 17 6.05 9.13 7.12
N GLU A 18 6.95 9.00 6.15
CA GLU A 18 8.15 9.82 6.04
C GLU A 18 7.89 11.00 5.09
N ALA A 19 7.71 12.20 5.65
CA ALA A 19 7.59 13.43 4.88
C ALA A 19 8.97 14.06 4.63
N ARG A 20 9.26 14.43 3.38
CA ARG A 20 10.51 15.08 2.97
C ARG A 20 10.26 16.13 1.89
N LEU A 21 11.20 17.04 1.72
CA LEU A 21 11.21 17.99 0.59
C LEU A 21 12.23 17.51 -0.44
N THR A 22 11.84 17.51 -1.71
CA THR A 22 12.79 17.33 -2.81
C THR A 22 13.74 18.54 -2.90
N PRO A 23 14.90 18.42 -3.57
CA PRO A 23 15.79 19.58 -3.77
C PRO A 23 15.12 20.77 -4.48
N LYS A 24 14.03 20.53 -5.22
CA LYS A 24 13.24 21.55 -5.91
C LYS A 24 12.13 22.15 -5.03
N GLY A 25 12.05 21.77 -3.75
CA GLY A 25 11.06 22.26 -2.80
C GLY A 25 9.69 21.59 -2.88
N THR A 26 9.51 20.57 -3.71
CA THR A 26 8.25 19.81 -3.78
C THR A 26 8.14 18.89 -2.55
N PRO A 27 7.05 18.95 -1.77
CA PRO A 27 6.80 18.01 -0.69
C PRO A 27 6.51 16.63 -1.25
N VAL A 28 7.10 15.61 -0.65
CA VAL A 28 6.78 14.20 -0.92
C VAL A 28 6.65 13.45 0.40
N CYS A 29 5.79 12.44 0.43
CA CYS A 29 5.54 11.58 1.57
C CYS A 29 5.61 10.12 1.16
N LYS A 30 6.39 9.33 1.90
CA LYS A 30 6.53 7.88 1.69
C LYS A 30 5.92 7.10 2.83
N PHE A 31 5.11 6.11 2.51
CA PHE A 31 4.53 5.20 3.50
C PHE A 31 4.33 3.81 2.92
N ALA A 32 4.12 2.83 3.79
CA ALA A 32 3.84 1.46 3.37
C ALA A 32 2.54 0.95 4.00
N VAL A 33 1.73 0.27 3.19
CA VAL A 33 0.43 -0.29 3.60
C VAL A 33 0.50 -1.81 3.57
N ALA A 34 0.13 -2.45 4.68
CA ALA A 34 -0.12 -3.87 4.77
C ALA A 34 -1.62 -4.15 4.53
N SER A 35 -1.93 -4.91 3.48
CA SER A 35 -3.29 -5.39 3.19
C SER A 35 -3.38 -6.88 3.50
N ASN A 36 -4.26 -7.22 4.44
CA ASN A 36 -4.46 -8.60 4.88
C ASN A 36 -5.59 -9.25 4.10
N ARG A 37 -5.37 -10.48 3.66
CA ARG A 37 -6.38 -11.31 3.01
C ARG A 37 -6.50 -12.63 3.74
N SER A 38 -7.71 -12.97 4.18
CA SER A 38 -8.01 -14.28 4.73
C SER A 38 -8.96 -15.04 3.82
N TYR A 39 -8.60 -16.28 3.51
CA TYR A 39 -9.40 -17.15 2.64
C TYR A 39 -9.29 -18.60 3.10
N LYS A 40 -10.20 -19.45 2.64
CA LYS A 40 -10.14 -20.90 2.91
C LYS A 40 -9.53 -21.62 1.72
N ALA A 41 -8.54 -22.46 1.97
CA ALA A 41 -7.97 -23.39 1.00
C ALA A 41 -7.81 -24.75 1.68
N GLU A 42 -8.21 -25.84 1.00
CA GLU A 42 -8.07 -27.21 1.50
C GLU A 42 -8.68 -27.44 2.91
N GLY A 43 -9.77 -26.72 3.22
CA GLY A 43 -10.44 -26.80 4.53
C GLY A 43 -9.77 -26.02 5.66
N VAL A 44 -8.61 -25.41 5.42
CA VAL A 44 -7.86 -24.60 6.38
C VAL A 44 -8.02 -23.11 6.06
N ARG A 45 -8.16 -22.29 7.10
CA ARG A 45 -8.14 -20.83 6.96
C ARG A 45 -6.69 -20.38 6.80
N GLN A 46 -6.40 -19.77 5.66
CA GLN A 46 -5.11 -19.15 5.36
C GLN A 46 -5.20 -17.65 5.58
N GLU A 47 -4.09 -17.05 6.00
CA GLU A 47 -3.92 -15.62 6.13
C GLU A 47 -2.67 -15.19 5.36
N GLU A 48 -2.85 -14.22 4.47
CA GLU A 48 -1.78 -13.63 3.68
C GLU A 48 -1.74 -12.12 3.93
N VAL A 49 -0.54 -11.55 3.84
CA VAL A 49 -0.33 -10.11 3.90
C VAL A 49 0.45 -9.67 2.67
N SER A 50 -0.06 -8.63 2.02
CA SER A 50 0.62 -7.94 0.92
C SER A 50 1.08 -6.58 1.40
N TYR A 51 2.31 -6.21 1.05
CA TYR A 51 2.90 -4.92 1.39
C TYR A 51 3.01 -4.04 0.15
N PHE A 52 2.58 -2.79 0.26
CA PHE A 52 2.61 -1.80 -0.82
C PHE A 52 3.34 -0.55 -0.36
N ASP A 53 4.42 -0.17 -1.03
CA ASP A 53 5.06 1.14 -0.83
C ASP A 53 4.34 2.20 -1.69
N VAL A 54 4.03 3.34 -1.08
CA VAL A 54 3.32 4.46 -1.70
C VAL A 54 4.14 5.74 -1.52
N GLU A 55 4.27 6.52 -2.59
CA GLU A 55 4.90 7.85 -2.61
C GLU A 55 3.91 8.86 -3.22
N VAL A 56 3.66 9.96 -2.52
CA VAL A 56 2.79 11.09 -2.94
C VAL A 56 3.50 12.42 -2.77
#